data_AF-A0A945DUS6-F1
#
_entry.id   AF-A0A945DUS6-F1
#
_cell.length_a   1.000
_cell.length_b   1.000
_cell.length_c   1.000
_cell.angle_alpha   90.00
_cell.angle_beta   90.00
_cell.angle_gamma   90.00
#
_symmetry.space_group_name_H-M   'P 1'
#
loop_
_entity.id
_entity.type
_entity.pdbx_description
1 polymer ?
#
loop_
_entity_poly.entity_id
_entity_poly.type
_entity_poly.pdbx_seq_one_letter_code
_entity_poly.pdbx_strand_id
1 'polypeptide(L)'
;AIEPAKAHWGTYREKRDAEIAPEYARLEGGDVKKRGPQCWLDLQLPLYAWAIESEHGTEVSVGYFNIPSVGTNTGVSLLAPFDTEIKELAMECARGVVKDVVAERFWPPAAKLKYDDFKDVLFDQPESTAAKPGEVVA
;
A
#
# COMPACT_ATOMS: atom_id res chain seq x y z
N ALA A 1 -17.51 4.58 8.94
CA ALA A 1 -16.28 5.36 8.81
C ALA A 1 -15.12 4.40 8.59
N ILE A 2 -14.28 4.66 7.60
CA ILE A 2 -13.05 3.91 7.35
C ILE A 2 -12.00 4.41 8.36
N GLU A 3 -11.37 3.47 9.07
CA GLU A 3 -10.22 3.76 9.94
C GLU A 3 -8.96 3.79 9.07
N PRO A 4 -8.25 4.93 8.93
CA PRO A 4 -7.13 5.05 8.01
C PRO A 4 -6.04 4.00 8.25
N ALA A 5 -5.77 3.66 9.50
CA ALA A 5 -4.81 2.62 9.86
C ALA A 5 -5.15 1.27 9.21
N LYS A 6 -6.41 0.86 9.21
CA LYS A 6 -6.84 -0.41 8.58
C LYS A 6 -6.82 -0.36 7.05
N ALA A 7 -6.82 0.83 6.46
CA ALA A 7 -6.74 1.02 5.02
C ALA A 7 -5.29 1.05 4.51
N HIS A 8 -4.36 1.57 5.32
CA HIS A 8 -2.96 1.75 4.89
C HIS A 8 -2.06 0.56 5.20
N TRP A 9 -2.39 -0.25 6.21
CA TRP A 9 -1.58 -1.41 6.56
C TRP A 9 -2.41 -2.60 7.05
N GLY A 10 -1.94 -3.79 6.69
CA GLY A 10 -2.53 -5.07 7.01
C GLY A 10 -1.61 -5.93 7.87
N THR A 11 -2.14 -7.04 8.37
CA THR A 11 -1.32 -8.07 9.02
C THR A 11 -0.52 -8.83 7.97
N TYR A 12 0.79 -8.91 8.16
CA TYR A 12 1.66 -9.76 7.37
C TYR A 12 1.65 -11.18 7.94
N ARG A 13 1.50 -12.17 7.06
CA ARG A 13 1.45 -13.59 7.39
C ARG A 13 2.47 -14.33 6.55
N GLU A 14 3.58 -14.73 7.17
CA GLU A 14 4.72 -15.37 6.51
C GLU A 14 4.31 -16.43 5.46
N LYS A 15 3.49 -17.42 5.86
CA LYS A 15 3.04 -18.51 4.96
C LYS A 15 2.29 -18.07 3.71
N ARG A 16 1.70 -16.88 3.72
CA ARG A 16 0.89 -16.34 2.62
C ARG A 16 1.64 -15.25 1.85
N ASP A 17 2.39 -14.42 2.56
CA ASP A 17 2.87 -13.14 2.03
C ASP A 17 4.36 -13.15 1.70
N ALA A 18 5.15 -14.14 2.17
CA ALA A 18 6.61 -14.14 1.99
C ALA A 18 7.07 -14.14 0.53
N GLU A 19 6.31 -14.77 -0.37
CA GLU A 19 6.63 -14.84 -1.80
C GLU A 19 6.08 -13.66 -2.61
N ILE A 20 5.09 -12.94 -2.07
CA ILE A 20 4.32 -11.93 -2.83
C ILE A 20 4.61 -10.50 -2.34
N ALA A 21 4.80 -10.31 -1.04
CA ALA A 21 5.10 -9.01 -0.45
C ALA A 21 6.62 -8.78 -0.43
N PRO A 22 7.15 -7.83 -1.23
CA PRO A 22 8.57 -7.51 -1.22
C PRO A 22 8.99 -6.96 0.14
N GLU A 23 10.28 -7.08 0.49
CA GLU A 23 10.81 -6.62 1.77
C GLU A 23 10.50 -5.14 2.04
N TYR A 24 10.60 -4.29 1.03
CA TYR A 24 10.30 -2.85 1.14
C TYR A 24 8.84 -2.55 1.50
N ALA A 25 7.93 -3.51 1.34
CA ALA A 25 6.50 -3.36 1.66
C ALA A 25 6.14 -3.93 3.05
N ARG A 26 7.11 -4.54 3.75
CA ARG A 26 6.91 -5.13 5.09
C ARG A 26 7.19 -4.08 6.16
N LEU A 27 6.49 -4.22 7.27
CA LEU A 27 6.59 -3.39 8.46
C LEU A 27 6.84 -4.32 9.65
N GLU A 28 7.80 -3.97 10.49
CA GLU A 28 8.17 -4.76 11.64
C GLU A 28 7.16 -4.61 12.79
N GLY A 29 7.19 -5.58 13.70
CA GLY A 29 6.35 -5.59 14.89
C GLY A 29 6.75 -4.51 15.88
N GLY A 30 6.34 -3.27 15.65
CA GLY A 30 6.69 -2.13 16.50
C GLY A 30 6.38 -0.80 15.81
N ASP A 31 6.60 -0.76 14.50
CA ASP A 31 6.48 0.43 13.66
C ASP A 31 5.09 1.07 13.80
N VAL A 32 4.05 0.23 13.69
CA VAL A 32 2.67 0.75 13.59
C VAL A 32 1.74 0.23 14.69
N LYS A 33 1.90 -1.04 15.09
CA LYS A 33 1.20 -1.64 16.22
C LYS A 33 2.11 -2.65 16.93
N LYS A 34 1.96 -2.77 18.26
CA LYS A 34 2.60 -3.81 19.10
C LYS A 34 2.14 -5.26 18.79
N ARG A 35 1.39 -5.52 17.71
CA ARG A 35 0.65 -6.78 17.48
C ARG A 35 1.19 -7.61 16.29
N GLY A 36 2.50 -7.59 16.09
CA GLY A 36 3.20 -8.44 15.11
C GLY A 36 3.44 -7.76 13.76
N PRO A 37 4.10 -8.45 12.82
CA PRO A 37 4.53 -7.88 11.55
C PRO A 37 3.33 -7.47 10.68
N GLN A 38 3.53 -6.42 9.90
CA GLN A 38 2.54 -5.79 9.05
C GLN A 38 3.07 -5.59 7.63
N CYS A 39 2.21 -5.20 6.71
CA CYS A 39 2.61 -4.77 5.37
C CYS A 39 1.77 -3.57 4.92
N TRP A 40 2.34 -2.76 4.04
CA TRP A 40 1.64 -1.66 3.39
C TRP A 40 0.55 -2.20 2.46
N LEU A 41 -0.61 -1.55 2.52
CA LEU A 41 -1.75 -1.76 1.62
C LEU A 41 -2.03 -0.52 0.76
N ASP A 42 -1.72 0.66 1.30
CA ASP A 42 -1.90 1.96 0.65
C ASP A 42 -0.85 2.94 1.18
N LEU A 43 -0.27 3.73 0.27
CA LEU A 43 0.74 4.75 0.57
C LEU A 43 0.20 6.19 0.40
N GLN A 44 -1.08 6.36 0.06
CA GLN A 44 -1.66 7.65 -0.31
C GLN A 44 -1.41 8.73 0.74
N LEU A 45 -1.83 8.53 2.00
CA LEU A 45 -1.71 9.57 3.02
C LEU A 45 -0.24 9.92 3.36
N PRO A 46 0.68 8.95 3.56
CA PRO A 46 2.10 9.27 3.72
C PRO A 46 2.71 10.04 2.55
N LEU A 47 2.39 9.67 1.30
CA LEU A 47 2.90 10.35 0.11
C LEU A 47 2.35 11.77 -0.03
N TYR A 48 1.08 11.98 0.33
CA TYR A 48 0.51 13.33 0.36
C TYR A 48 1.15 14.19 1.44
N ALA A 49 1.41 13.65 2.63
CA ALA A 49 2.16 14.39 3.66
C ALA A 49 3.51 14.84 3.10
N TRP A 50 4.29 13.90 2.53
CA TRP A 50 5.59 14.21 1.92
C TRP A 50 5.50 15.27 0.82
N ALA A 51 4.50 15.19 -0.06
CA ALA A 51 4.34 16.14 -1.16
C ALA A 51 4.13 17.59 -0.69
N ILE A 52 3.48 17.79 0.46
CA ILE A 52 3.16 19.11 1.00
C ILE A 52 4.19 19.62 2.03
N GLU A 53 5.15 18.79 2.43
CA GLU A 53 6.18 19.15 3.43
C GLU A 53 6.99 20.37 3.02
N SER A 54 7.27 20.53 1.72
CA SER A 54 8.06 21.69 1.24
C SER A 54 7.35 23.04 1.42
N GLU A 55 6.01 23.05 1.43
CA GLU A 55 5.19 24.25 1.57
C GLU A 55 4.71 24.47 3.01
N HIS A 56 4.42 23.39 3.74
CA HIS A 56 3.76 23.44 5.05
C HIS A 56 4.62 22.92 6.22
N GLY A 57 5.84 22.45 5.95
CA GLY A 57 6.72 21.86 6.96
C GLY A 57 6.36 20.40 7.30
N THR A 58 7.07 19.82 8.26
CA THR A 58 6.98 18.39 8.60
C THR A 58 5.89 18.04 9.61
N GLU A 59 5.30 19.04 10.27
CA GLU A 59 4.27 18.90 11.31
C GLU A 59 2.86 18.80 10.70
N VAL A 60 2.67 17.80 9.83
CA VAL A 60 1.40 17.55 9.14
C VAL A 60 0.70 16.33 9.73
N SER A 61 -0.58 16.48 10.05
CA SER A 61 -1.48 15.37 10.36
C SER A 61 -2.30 14.99 9.13
N VAL A 62 -2.38 13.69 8.83
CA VAL A 62 -3.15 13.16 7.69
C VAL A 62 -4.24 12.22 8.17
N GLY A 63 -5.32 12.12 7.40
CA GLY A 63 -6.47 11.31 7.76
C GLY A 63 -7.57 11.34 6.71
N TYR A 64 -8.64 10.62 6.98
CA TYR A 64 -9.83 10.62 6.14
C TYR A 64 -10.91 11.51 6.71
N PHE A 65 -11.53 12.32 5.86
CA PHE A 65 -12.82 12.94 6.17
C PHE A 65 -13.92 11.97 5.74
N ASN A 66 -14.54 11.30 6.71
CA ASN A 66 -15.57 10.31 6.46
C ASN A 66 -16.92 10.98 6.18
N ILE A 67 -17.58 10.60 5.07
CA ILE A 67 -18.94 11.04 4.71
C ILE A 67 -19.81 9.79 4.49
N PRO A 68 -20.58 9.33 5.50
CA PRO A 68 -21.45 8.17 5.37
C PRO A 68 -22.68 8.48 4.51
N SER A 69 -23.23 7.46 3.85
CA SER A 69 -24.44 7.59 3.03
C SER A 69 -25.71 7.87 3.85
N VAL A 70 -25.75 7.42 5.11
CA VAL A 70 -26.85 7.67 6.07
C VAL A 70 -26.29 7.71 7.49
N GLY A 71 -26.77 8.65 8.33
CA GLY A 71 -26.56 8.63 9.79
C GLY A 71 -25.39 9.47 10.33
N THR A 72 -24.91 9.09 11.52
CA THR A 72 -23.82 9.73 12.27
C THR A 72 -22.45 9.12 11.91
N ASN A 73 -21.34 9.72 12.40
CA ASN A 73 -19.94 9.42 12.07
C ASN A 73 -19.36 10.16 10.84
N THR A 74 -19.90 11.33 10.53
CA THR A 74 -19.21 12.31 9.67
C THR A 74 -18.09 12.98 10.45
N GLY A 75 -16.89 13.06 9.87
CA GLY A 75 -15.77 13.78 10.48
C GLY A 75 -14.41 13.23 10.12
N VAL A 76 -13.38 13.85 10.71
CA VAL A 76 -11.98 13.50 10.49
C VAL A 76 -11.61 12.28 11.34
N SER A 77 -10.98 11.30 10.72
CA SER A 77 -10.27 10.21 11.38
C SER A 77 -8.81 10.28 10.98
N LEU A 78 -7.91 10.51 11.94
CA LEU A 78 -6.48 10.61 11.68
C LEU A 78 -5.85 9.24 11.45
N LEU A 79 -4.82 9.21 10.62
CA LEU A 79 -3.90 8.07 10.53
C LEU A 79 -3.04 8.06 11.79
N ALA A 80 -3.11 6.97 12.55
CA ALA A 80 -2.36 6.82 13.80
C ALA A 80 -1.85 5.38 13.97
N PRO A 81 -0.57 5.19 14.35
CA PRO A 81 0.45 6.23 14.49
C PRO A 81 0.84 6.86 13.13
N PHE A 82 1.32 8.09 13.15
CA PHE A 82 1.88 8.78 11.98
C PHE A 82 2.92 9.79 12.44
N ASP A 83 4.18 9.38 12.37
CA ASP A 83 5.36 10.17 12.74
C ASP A 83 6.40 10.12 11.61
N THR A 84 7.59 10.67 11.87
CA THR A 84 8.68 10.69 10.88
C THR A 84 9.12 9.29 10.47
N GLU A 85 9.15 8.33 11.38
CA GLU A 85 9.56 6.95 11.10
C GLU A 85 8.55 6.28 10.14
N ILE A 86 7.25 6.45 10.40
CA ILE A 86 6.21 5.98 9.48
C ILE A 86 6.32 6.62 8.08
N LYS A 87 6.65 7.91 8.00
CA LYS A 87 6.86 8.59 6.72
C LYS A 87 8.07 8.05 5.97
N GLU A 88 9.18 7.80 6.68
CA GLU A 88 10.40 7.21 6.11
C GLU A 88 10.13 5.81 5.56
N LEU A 89 9.49 4.93 6.35
CA LEU A 89 9.11 3.58 5.92
C LEU A 89 8.18 3.59 4.70
N ALA A 90 7.23 4.53 4.64
CA ALA A 90 6.36 4.68 3.48
C ALA A 90 7.14 5.11 2.23
N MET A 91 8.12 6.01 2.38
CA MET A 91 8.99 6.45 1.29
C MET A 91 9.95 5.36 0.83
N GLU A 92 10.45 4.51 1.73
CA GLU A 92 11.22 3.32 1.37
C GLU A 92 10.38 2.34 0.55
N CYS A 93 9.14 2.10 0.97
CA CYS A 93 8.19 1.29 0.21
C CYS A 93 7.96 1.88 -1.20
N ALA A 94 7.69 3.19 -1.29
CA ALA A 94 7.47 3.86 -2.57
C ALA A 94 8.69 3.76 -3.51
N ARG A 95 9.90 3.96 -2.99
CA ARG A 95 11.15 3.80 -3.75
C ARG A 95 11.33 2.37 -4.24
N GLY A 96 10.99 1.38 -3.42
CA GLY A 96 11.00 -0.03 -3.79
C GLY A 96 10.06 -0.32 -4.96
N VAL A 97 8.81 0.15 -4.88
CA VAL A 97 7.83 0.03 -5.98
C VAL A 97 8.37 0.67 -7.26
N VAL A 98 8.91 1.89 -7.21
CA VAL A 98 9.49 2.57 -8.39
C VAL A 98 10.64 1.76 -8.98
N LYS A 99 11.51 1.19 -8.13
CA LYS A 99 12.64 0.36 -8.58
C LYS A 99 12.18 -0.92 -9.28
N ASP A 100 11.07 -1.52 -8.84
CA ASP A 100 10.48 -2.70 -9.48
C ASP A 100 9.83 -2.34 -10.82
N VAL A 101 9.08 -1.23 -10.87
CA VAL A 101 8.47 -0.72 -12.10
C VAL A 101 9.52 -0.39 -13.17
N VAL A 102 10.58 0.35 -12.80
CA VAL A 102 11.67 0.72 -13.72
C VAL A 102 12.43 -0.52 -14.23
N ALA A 103 12.49 -1.58 -13.42
CA ALA A 103 13.12 -2.83 -13.79
C ALA A 103 12.15 -3.85 -14.42
N GLU A 104 10.94 -3.42 -14.76
CA GLU A 104 9.89 -4.23 -15.38
C GLU A 104 9.53 -5.51 -14.59
N ARG A 105 9.72 -5.49 -13.27
CA ARG A 105 9.37 -6.59 -12.37
C ARG A 105 7.88 -6.54 -12.03
N PHE A 106 7.07 -7.04 -12.94
CA PHE A 106 5.61 -7.17 -12.77
C PHE A 106 5.14 -8.60 -12.47
N TRP A 107 6.07 -9.56 -12.38
CA TRP A 107 5.78 -10.99 -12.20
C TRP A 107 6.33 -11.53 -10.88
N PRO A 108 5.59 -12.40 -10.16
CA PRO A 108 4.24 -12.89 -10.48
C PRO A 108 3.18 -11.79 -10.33
N PRO A 109 2.08 -11.87 -11.10
CA PRO A 109 0.95 -10.96 -10.90
C PRO A 109 0.39 -11.12 -9.49
N ALA A 110 -0.15 -10.03 -8.95
CA ALA A 110 -0.78 -10.07 -7.63
C ALA A 110 -2.07 -10.90 -7.68
N ALA A 111 -2.20 -11.88 -6.78
CA ALA A 111 -3.41 -12.68 -6.66
C ALA A 111 -4.53 -11.90 -5.94
N LYS A 112 -5.78 -12.09 -6.37
CA LYS A 112 -7.00 -11.58 -5.70
C LYS A 112 -7.02 -10.06 -5.52
N LEU A 113 -6.75 -9.34 -6.60
CA LEU A 113 -6.91 -7.89 -6.65
C LEU A 113 -8.35 -7.49 -6.30
N LYS A 114 -8.50 -6.58 -5.33
CA LYS A 114 -9.83 -6.09 -4.91
C LYS A 114 -10.52 -5.26 -5.99
N TYR A 115 -9.71 -4.51 -6.75
CA TYR A 115 -10.13 -3.65 -7.84
C TYR A 115 -9.27 -4.00 -9.05
N ASP A 116 -9.72 -4.99 -9.82
CA ASP A 116 -9.08 -5.40 -11.07
C ASP A 116 -9.98 -4.99 -12.24
N ASP A 117 -9.72 -3.80 -12.78
CA ASP A 117 -10.43 -3.28 -13.95
C ASP A 117 -10.09 -4.08 -15.23
N PHE A 118 -9.03 -4.90 -15.20
CA PHE A 118 -8.56 -5.71 -16.32
C PHE A 118 -8.93 -7.19 -16.18
N LYS A 119 -9.66 -7.58 -15.12
CA LYS A 119 -10.06 -8.98 -14.88
C LYS A 119 -10.78 -9.61 -16.08
N ASP A 120 -11.58 -8.81 -16.81
CA ASP A 120 -12.37 -9.30 -17.93
C ASP A 120 -11.52 -9.41 -19.22
N VAL A 121 -10.40 -8.67 -19.28
CA VAL A 121 -9.41 -8.75 -20.37
C VAL A 121 -8.44 -9.90 -20.14
N LEU A 122 -8.03 -10.13 -18.88
CA LEU A 122 -7.09 -11.19 -18.47
C LEU A 122 -7.80 -12.45 -17.96
N PHE A 123 -9.12 -12.51 -18.08
CA PHE A 123 -9.99 -13.62 -17.66
C PHE A 123 -9.74 -14.12 -16.23
N ASP A 124 -9.36 -13.24 -15.30
CA ASP A 124 -8.97 -13.55 -13.91
C ASP A 124 -7.83 -14.61 -13.81
N GLN A 125 -7.04 -14.74 -14.89
CA GLN A 125 -5.94 -15.70 -15.01
C GLN A 125 -4.74 -15.03 -15.69
N PRO A 126 -4.14 -13.99 -15.08
CA PRO A 126 -3.02 -13.26 -15.67
C PRO A 126 -1.84 -14.17 -16.01
N GLU A 127 -1.61 -15.25 -15.24
CA GLU A 127 -0.55 -16.21 -15.50
C GLU A 127 -0.77 -17.06 -16.76
N SER A 128 -2.04 -17.30 -17.12
CA SER A 128 -2.42 -18.09 -18.29
C SER A 128 -2.63 -17.22 -19.54
N THR A 129 -2.80 -15.91 -19.37
CA THR A 129 -3.27 -14.99 -20.43
C THR A 129 -2.23 -13.95 -20.82
N ALA A 130 -1.23 -13.69 -19.98
CA ALA A 130 -0.09 -12.83 -20.28
C ALA A 130 1.22 -13.61 -20.16
N ALA A 131 2.15 -13.37 -21.08
CA ALA A 131 3.51 -13.88 -20.97
C ALA A 131 4.29 -13.06 -19.93
N LYS A 132 5.20 -13.73 -19.21
CA LYS A 132 6.14 -13.04 -18.33
C LYS A 132 6.99 -12.05 -19.17
N PRO A 133 7.16 -10.80 -18.69
CA PRO A 133 8.05 -9.85 -19.37
C PRO A 133 9.43 -10.46 -19.64
N GLY A 134 9.87 -10.39 -20.89
CA GLY A 134 11.17 -10.94 -21.34
C GLY A 134 11.19 -12.42 -21.75
N GLU A 135 10.12 -13.20 -21.57
CA GLU A 135 10.06 -14.61 -22.03
C GLU A 135 9.59 -14.74 -23.49
N VAL A 136 8.82 -13.79 -23.99
CA VAL A 136 8.43 -13.74 -25.41
C VAL A 136 9.47 -12.96 -26.20
N VAL A 137 10.27 -13.70 -26.98
CA VAL A 137 11.15 -13.11 -28.00
C VAL A 137 10.25 -12.52 -29.10
N ALA A 138 10.51 -11.26 -29.47
CA ALA A 138 9.82 -10.58 -30.57
C ALA A 138 9.97 -11.31 -31.92
#